data_AF-A0A1M4N0T6-F1
#
_entry.id   AF-A0A1M4N0T6-F1
#
_cell.length_a   1.000
_cell.length_b   1.000
_cell.length_c   1.000
_cell.angle_alpha   90.00
_cell.angle_beta   90.00
_cell.angle_gamma   90.00
#
_symmetry.space_group_name_H-M   'P 1'
#
loop_
_entity.id
_entity.type
_entity.pdbx_description
1 polymer ?
#
loop_
_entity_poly.entity_id
_entity_poly.type
_entity_poly.pdbx_seq_one_letter_code
_entity_poly.pdbx_strand_id
1 'polypeptide(L)'
;MKTLCAAAALLCAATGPANAGQPFEESLVECAVLIELMTGEQTPVSGQSAELEYFVGTAANMRAEAVRRSDANYVERTAAEKRQVWHDRWDAGKWDNPENREDLVEWWTYCFKFAEHLEVEGPTPFD
;
A
#
# COMPACT_ATOMS: atom_id res chain seq x y z
N MET A 1 23.39 34.44 27.71
CA MET A 1 23.95 33.52 26.69
C MET A 1 22.97 32.39 26.49
N LYS A 2 22.40 32.28 25.29
CA LYS A 2 21.45 31.24 24.89
C LYS A 2 22.25 30.01 24.46
N THR A 3 22.06 28.87 25.15
CA THR A 3 22.55 27.58 24.66
C THR A 3 21.32 26.76 24.26
N LEU A 4 21.01 26.79 22.97
CA LEU A 4 20.03 25.92 22.34
C LEU A 4 20.68 24.53 22.18
N CYS A 5 20.37 23.59 23.05
CA CYS A 5 20.63 22.17 22.79
C CYS A 5 19.51 21.65 21.87
N ALA A 6 19.72 21.78 20.56
CA ALA A 6 18.94 21.06 19.58
C ALA A 6 19.41 19.59 19.59
N ALA A 7 18.67 18.73 20.27
CA ALA A 7 18.79 17.29 20.07
C ALA A 7 18.13 16.97 18.72
N ALA A 8 18.96 16.69 17.72
CA ALA A 8 18.52 16.19 16.43
C ALA A 8 17.75 14.89 16.64
N ALA A 9 16.44 14.90 16.38
CA ALA A 9 15.66 13.70 16.21
C ALA A 9 16.22 12.98 14.97
N LEU A 10 16.89 11.84 15.19
CA LEU A 10 17.18 10.88 14.15
C LEU A 10 15.84 10.40 13.57
N LEU A 11 15.42 11.02 12.46
CA LEU A 11 14.47 10.42 11.53
C LEU A 11 15.14 9.17 10.98
N CYS A 12 14.93 8.04 11.64
CA CYS A 12 15.10 6.74 11.01
C CYS A 12 14.06 6.66 9.89
N ALA A 13 14.46 7.07 8.69
CA ALA A 13 13.74 6.79 7.46
C ALA A 13 13.82 5.28 7.21
N ALA A 14 13.01 4.51 7.94
CA ALA A 14 12.70 3.14 7.55
C ALA A 14 11.72 3.23 6.39
N THR A 15 12.23 3.17 5.15
CA THR A 15 11.41 3.24 3.93
C THR A 15 10.86 1.88 3.50
N GLY A 16 11.15 0.80 4.24
CA GLY A 16 10.73 -0.56 3.92
C GLY A 16 9.34 -0.95 4.44
N PRO A 17 8.81 -2.10 3.98
CA PRO A 17 7.49 -2.60 4.34
C PRO A 17 7.35 -2.85 5.84
N ALA A 18 6.45 -2.08 6.44
CA ALA A 18 6.19 -1.98 7.88
C ALA A 18 7.26 -1.20 8.66
N ASN A 19 6.91 0.04 9.00
CA ASN A 19 7.35 0.59 10.29
C ASN A 19 6.94 -0.44 11.35
N ALA A 20 7.91 -0.97 12.10
CA ALA A 20 7.63 -1.94 13.17
C ALA A 20 6.51 -1.38 14.08
N GLY A 21 5.33 -2.00 14.04
CA GLY A 21 4.15 -1.57 14.80
C GLY A 21 3.02 -0.90 14.00
N GLN A 22 3.10 -0.80 12.66
CA GLN A 22 1.97 -0.32 11.86
C GLN A 22 0.72 -1.21 12.06
N PRO A 23 -0.47 -0.62 12.31
CA PRO A 23 -1.71 -1.38 12.45
C PRO A 23 -2.06 -2.15 11.17
N PHE A 24 -2.76 -3.28 11.32
CA PHE A 24 -3.10 -4.14 10.18
C PHE A 24 -4.04 -3.45 9.18
N GLU A 25 -5.03 -2.70 9.66
CA GLU A 25 -5.92 -1.89 8.84
C GLU A 25 -5.15 -0.86 8.00
N GLU A 26 -4.09 -0.27 8.54
CA GLU A 26 -3.25 0.68 7.80
C GLU A 26 -2.43 -0.03 6.72
N SER A 27 -1.82 -1.18 7.04
CA SER A 27 -1.10 -2.00 6.06
C SER A 27 -2.01 -2.52 4.94
N LEU A 28 -3.25 -2.91 5.26
CA LEU A 28 -4.24 -3.31 4.28
C LEU A 28 -4.55 -2.17 3.31
N VAL A 29 -4.74 -0.94 3.82
CA VAL A 29 -4.98 0.24 2.98
C VAL A 29 -3.75 0.59 2.14
N GLU A 30 -2.55 0.61 2.72
CA GLU A 30 -1.31 0.92 2.01
C GLU A 30 -1.04 -0.06 0.85
N CYS A 31 -1.28 -1.36 1.09
CA CYS A 31 -1.15 -2.39 0.08
C CYS A 31 -2.22 -2.32 -1.00
N ALA A 32 -3.48 -2.07 -0.64
CA ALA A 32 -4.54 -1.87 -1.62
C ALA A 32 -4.21 -0.70 -2.56
N VAL A 33 -3.74 0.43 -2.02
CA VAL A 33 -3.36 1.60 -2.82
C VAL A 33 -2.18 1.28 -3.75
N LEU A 34 -1.17 0.54 -3.29
CA LEU A 34 -0.06 0.13 -4.16
C LEU A 34 -0.57 -0.68 -5.35
N ILE A 35 -1.43 -1.68 -5.11
CA ILE A 35 -1.96 -2.54 -6.16
C ILE A 35 -2.79 -1.72 -7.16
N GLU A 36 -3.62 -0.78 -6.69
CA GLU A 36 -4.39 0.12 -7.55
C GLU A 36 -3.49 0.99 -8.43
N LEU A 37 -2.42 1.56 -7.87
CA LEU A 37 -1.46 2.35 -8.64
C LEU A 37 -0.75 1.51 -9.72
N MET A 38 -0.41 0.26 -9.40
CA MET A 38 0.29 -0.65 -10.33
C MET A 38 -0.61 -1.22 -11.43
N THR A 39 -1.89 -1.45 -11.12
CA THR A 39 -2.89 -1.96 -12.07
C THR A 39 -3.60 -0.86 -12.85
N GLY A 40 -3.39 0.40 -12.46
CA GLY A 40 -4.07 1.56 -12.97
C GLY A 40 -5.32 1.86 -12.17
N GLU A 41 -5.59 3.15 -11.94
CA GLU A 41 -6.75 3.60 -11.15
C GLU A 41 -8.10 3.33 -11.84
N GLN A 42 -8.10 2.85 -13.08
CA GLN A 42 -9.32 2.48 -13.81
C GLN A 42 -9.69 1.04 -13.48
N THR A 43 -10.89 0.84 -12.95
CA THR A 43 -11.44 -0.50 -12.73
C THR A 43 -11.46 -1.29 -14.05
N PRO A 44 -10.88 -2.50 -14.11
CA PRO A 44 -10.98 -3.35 -15.28
C PRO A 44 -12.45 -3.68 -15.57
N VAL A 45 -12.81 -3.78 -16.85
CA VAL A 45 -14.08 -4.44 -17.19
C VAL A 45 -13.89 -5.93 -16.93
N SER A 46 -14.77 -6.53 -16.12
CA SER A 46 -14.80 -7.97 -15.86
C SER A 46 -14.77 -8.77 -17.16
N GLY A 47 -13.99 -9.85 -17.19
CA GLY A 47 -13.79 -10.75 -18.33
C GLY A 47 -12.64 -10.37 -19.27
N GLN A 48 -11.93 -9.24 -19.04
CA GLN A 48 -10.82 -8.84 -19.92
C GLN A 48 -9.50 -9.52 -19.57
N SER A 49 -9.20 -9.77 -18.29
CA SER A 49 -7.99 -10.47 -17.86
C SER A 49 -8.15 -11.02 -16.44
N ALA A 50 -8.07 -12.35 -16.31
CA ALA A 50 -8.16 -13.04 -15.01
C ALA A 50 -7.03 -12.62 -14.05
N GLU A 51 -5.86 -12.30 -14.57
CA GLU A 51 -4.73 -11.80 -13.76
C GLU A 51 -5.00 -10.40 -13.22
N LEU A 52 -5.53 -9.51 -14.06
CA LEU A 52 -5.87 -8.15 -13.64
C LEU A 52 -7.04 -8.16 -12.65
N GLU A 53 -8.02 -9.03 -12.83
CA GLU A 53 -9.12 -9.27 -11.90
C GLU A 53 -8.63 -9.79 -10.55
N TYR A 54 -7.63 -10.67 -10.55
CA TYR A 54 -7.03 -11.16 -9.31
C TYR A 54 -6.41 -10.02 -8.50
N PHE A 55 -5.63 -9.14 -9.15
CA PHE A 55 -5.00 -8.01 -8.47
C PHE A 55 -6.02 -6.98 -7.98
N VAL A 56 -6.96 -6.57 -8.84
CA VAL A 56 -7.97 -5.58 -8.46
C VAL A 56 -8.92 -6.14 -7.40
N GLY A 57 -9.29 -7.41 -7.50
CA GLY A 57 -10.05 -8.11 -6.47
C GLY A 57 -9.31 -8.16 -5.13
N THR A 58 -8.01 -8.46 -5.16
CA THR A 58 -7.17 -8.47 -3.96
C THR A 58 -7.15 -7.10 -3.27
N ALA A 59 -6.98 -6.02 -4.04
CA ALA A 59 -7.03 -4.65 -3.50
C ALA A 59 -8.39 -4.32 -2.87
N ALA A 60 -9.49 -4.70 -3.53
CA ALA A 60 -10.84 -4.51 -3.03
C ALA A 60 -11.12 -5.30 -1.74
N ASN A 61 -10.69 -6.56 -1.68
CA ASN A 61 -10.79 -7.39 -0.49
C ASN A 61 -9.97 -6.82 0.68
N MET A 62 -8.76 -6.32 0.41
CA MET A 62 -7.96 -5.63 1.44
C MET A 62 -8.67 -4.40 1.99
N ARG A 63 -9.31 -3.58 1.14
CA ARG A 63 -10.11 -2.43 1.60
C ARG A 63 -11.29 -2.89 2.45
N ALA A 64 -12.03 -3.90 2.00
CA ALA A 64 -13.16 -4.43 2.76
C ALA A 64 -12.73 -4.93 4.14
N GLU A 65 -11.60 -5.63 4.21
CA GLU A 65 -11.02 -6.13 5.46
C GLU A 65 -10.52 -4.98 6.36
N ALA A 66 -9.94 -3.93 5.78
CA ALA A 66 -9.55 -2.73 6.53
C ALA A 66 -10.78 -2.04 7.13
N VAL A 67 -11.88 -1.91 6.37
CA VAL A 67 -13.15 -1.38 6.88
C VAL A 67 -13.70 -2.24 8.00
N ARG A 68 -13.64 -3.58 7.87
CA ARG A 68 -14.11 -4.51 8.91
C ARG A 68 -13.34 -4.36 10.24
N ARG A 69 -12.05 -4.02 10.17
CA ARG A 69 -11.17 -3.83 11.34
C ARG A 69 -11.19 -2.42 11.91
N SER A 70 -11.67 -1.45 11.14
CA SER A 70 -11.72 -0.03 11.51
C SER A 70 -13.07 0.58 11.12
N ASP A 71 -13.10 1.49 10.15
CA ASP A 71 -14.29 2.07 9.55
C ASP A 71 -13.99 2.67 8.16
N ALA A 72 -15.04 2.99 7.40
CA ALA A 72 -14.92 3.50 6.04
C ALA A 72 -14.22 4.88 5.95
N ASN A 73 -14.44 5.77 6.92
CA ASN A 73 -13.84 7.11 6.92
C ASN A 73 -12.33 7.02 7.19
N TYR A 74 -11.92 6.14 8.11
CA TYR A 74 -10.51 5.82 8.31
C TYR A 74 -9.86 5.34 7.01
N VAL A 75 -10.47 4.35 6.34
CA VAL A 75 -9.94 3.78 5.08
C VAL A 75 -9.83 4.84 3.99
N GLU A 76 -10.84 5.70 3.81
CA GLU A 76 -10.81 6.76 2.79
C GLU A 76 -9.68 7.77 3.04
N ARG A 77 -9.56 8.28 4.28
CA ARG A 77 -8.51 9.24 4.63
C ARG A 77 -7.12 8.62 4.49
N THR A 78 -6.92 7.42 5.04
CA THR A 78 -5.63 6.73 4.97
C THR A 78 -5.28 6.37 3.53
N ALA A 79 -6.24 6.01 2.69
CA ALA A 79 -5.96 5.73 1.28
C ALA A 79 -5.46 6.98 0.53
N ALA A 80 -6.04 8.15 0.80
CA ALA A 80 -5.56 9.41 0.24
C ALA A 80 -4.13 9.74 0.70
N GLU A 81 -3.84 9.59 1.99
CA GLU A 81 -2.52 9.79 2.56
C GLU A 81 -1.48 8.82 1.97
N LYS A 82 -1.79 7.52 1.93
CA LYS A 82 -0.88 6.49 1.40
C LYS A 82 -0.65 6.63 -0.10
N ARG A 83 -1.64 7.11 -0.88
CA ARG A 83 -1.43 7.42 -2.30
C ARG A 83 -0.35 8.48 -2.47
N GLN A 84 -0.40 9.56 -1.68
CA GLN A 84 0.65 10.58 -1.71
C GLN A 84 2.00 10.01 -1.32
N VAL A 85 2.07 9.20 -0.25
CA VAL A 85 3.30 8.53 0.18
C VAL A 85 3.90 7.67 -0.95
N TRP A 86 3.07 6.93 -1.68
CA TRP A 86 3.53 6.12 -2.81
C TRP A 86 4.10 6.96 -3.96
N HIS A 87 3.48 8.08 -4.29
CA HIS A 87 4.02 9.02 -5.27
C HIS A 87 5.37 9.62 -4.80
N ASP A 88 5.46 10.02 -3.53
CA ASP A 88 6.70 10.55 -2.96
C ASP A 88 7.83 9.49 -2.99
N ARG A 89 7.51 8.22 -2.68
CA ARG A 89 8.44 7.09 -2.78
C ARG A 89 8.86 6.82 -4.23
N TRP A 90 7.92 6.90 -5.17
CA TRP A 90 8.21 6.72 -6.59
C TRP A 90 9.22 7.75 -7.09
N ASP A 91 9.00 9.02 -6.77
CA ASP A 91 9.88 10.13 -7.15
C ASP A 91 11.24 10.04 -6.47
N ALA A 92 11.27 9.77 -5.16
CA ALA A 92 12.51 9.66 -4.39
C ALA A 92 13.34 8.44 -4.82
N GLY A 93 12.68 7.30 -5.03
CA GLY A 93 13.28 6.05 -5.47
C GLY A 93 13.64 6.02 -6.96
N LYS A 94 13.17 7.00 -7.75
CA LYS A 94 13.35 7.05 -9.21
C LYS A 94 12.93 5.75 -9.87
N TRP A 95 11.76 5.25 -9.49
CA TRP A 95 11.24 3.95 -9.93
C TRP A 95 10.78 3.92 -11.39
N ASP A 96 10.84 5.04 -12.10
CA ASP A 96 10.76 5.04 -13.57
C ASP A 96 11.91 4.23 -14.20
N ASN A 97 13.09 4.20 -13.57
CA ASN A 97 14.17 3.31 -13.96
C ASN A 97 13.97 1.92 -13.32
N PRO A 98 13.80 0.84 -14.10
CA PRO A 98 13.65 -0.52 -13.57
C PRO A 98 14.79 -0.97 -12.65
N GLU A 99 16.01 -0.47 -12.86
CA GLU A 99 17.19 -0.81 -12.04
C GLU A 99 17.06 -0.34 -10.58
N ASN A 100 16.16 0.61 -10.29
CA ASN A 100 15.97 1.19 -8.95
C ASN A 100 14.77 0.57 -8.19
N ARG A 101 14.11 -0.47 -8.74
CA ARG A 101 12.84 -0.99 -8.22
C ARG A 101 12.96 -2.07 -7.15
N GLU A 102 14.14 -2.31 -6.58
CA GLU A 102 14.33 -3.34 -5.56
C GLU A 102 13.35 -3.16 -4.38
N ASP A 103 13.28 -1.95 -3.82
CA ASP A 103 12.35 -1.61 -2.73
C ASP A 103 10.88 -1.74 -3.14
N LEU A 104 10.52 -1.35 -4.37
CA LEU A 104 9.16 -1.56 -4.91
C LEU A 104 8.80 -3.06 -4.97
N VAL A 105 9.74 -3.91 -5.36
CA VAL A 105 9.55 -5.37 -5.41
C VAL A 105 9.38 -5.96 -4.00
N GLU A 106 10.13 -5.46 -3.01
CA GLU A 106 9.98 -5.87 -1.61
C GLU A 106 8.59 -5.52 -1.08
N TRP A 107 8.12 -4.30 -1.34
CA TRP A 107 6.78 -3.87 -0.97
C TRP A 107 5.69 -4.66 -1.66
N TRP A 108 5.81 -4.91 -2.97
CA TRP A 108 4.88 -5.76 -3.71
C TRP A 108 4.81 -7.15 -3.09
N THR A 109 5.97 -7.76 -2.82
CA THR A 109 6.07 -9.08 -2.19
C THR A 109 5.45 -9.10 -0.80
N TYR A 110 5.69 -8.07 0.00
CA TYR A 110 5.08 -7.92 1.32
C TYR A 110 3.55 -7.90 1.21
N CYS A 111 3.00 -7.11 0.30
CA CYS A 111 1.56 -6.94 0.17
C CYS A 111 0.84 -8.24 -0.18
N PHE A 112 1.37 -9.06 -1.10
CA PHE A 112 0.76 -10.35 -1.41
C PHE A 112 0.93 -11.37 -0.29
N LYS A 113 2.09 -11.43 0.37
CA LYS A 113 2.25 -12.29 1.56
C LYS A 113 1.29 -11.88 2.69
N PHE A 114 1.04 -10.59 2.85
CA PHE A 114 0.11 -10.08 3.84
C PHE A 114 -1.34 -10.39 3.47
N ALA A 115 -1.69 -10.28 2.19
CA ALA A 115 -2.97 -10.70 1.64
C ALA A 115 -3.25 -12.19 1.88
N GLU A 116 -2.27 -13.04 1.54
CA GLU A 116 -2.31 -14.48 1.75
C GLU A 116 -2.46 -14.81 3.24
N HIS A 117 -1.66 -14.17 4.11
CA HIS A 117 -1.72 -14.38 5.56
C HIS A 117 -3.10 -14.08 6.16
N LEU A 118 -3.80 -13.10 5.58
CA LEU A 118 -5.13 -12.69 6.02
C LEU A 118 -6.26 -13.36 5.23
N GLU A 119 -5.93 -14.21 4.25
CA GLU A 119 -6.87 -14.90 3.36
C GLU A 119 -7.78 -13.92 2.58
N VAL A 120 -7.21 -12.79 2.13
CA VAL A 120 -7.92 -11.74 1.38
C VAL A 120 -7.45 -11.56 -0.06
N GLU A 121 -6.50 -12.36 -0.53
CA GLU A 121 -6.12 -12.37 -1.95
C GLU A 121 -7.15 -13.06 -2.84
N GLY A 122 -7.16 -12.68 -4.13
CA GLY A 122 -8.02 -13.30 -5.13
C GLY A 122 -9.04 -12.35 -5.75
N PRO A 123 -9.77 -12.83 -6.77
CA PRO A 123 -10.86 -12.07 -7.35
C PRO A 123 -11.94 -11.81 -6.30
N THR A 124 -12.52 -10.61 -6.31
CA THR A 124 -13.78 -10.37 -5.60
C THR A 124 -14.87 -11.18 -6.29
N PRO A 125 -15.73 -11.92 -5.57
CA PRO A 125 -16.99 -12.36 -6.15
C PRO A 125 -17.75 -11.09 -6.52
N PHE A 126 -17.83 -10.79 -7.81
CA PHE A 126 -18.65 -9.69 -8.29
C PHE A 126 -20.09 -9.95 -7.83
N ASP A 127 -20.68 -8.99 -7.10
CA ASP A 127 -22.14 -8.92 -6.91
C ASP A 127 -22.83 -8.53 -8.23
#